data_AF-A0A2I1HHE6-F1
#
_entry.id   AF-A0A2I1HHE6-F1
#
_cell.length_a   1.000
_cell.length_b   1.000
_cell.length_c   1.000
_cell.angle_alpha   90.00
_cell.angle_beta   90.00
_cell.angle_gamma   90.00
#
_symmetry.space_group_name_H-M   'P 1'
#
loop_
_entity.id
_entity.type
_entity.pdbx_description
1 polymer ?
#
loop_
_entity_poly.entity_id
_entity_poly.type
_entity_poly.pdbx_seq_one_letter_code
_entity_poly.pdbx_strand_id
1 'polypeptide(L)' 'GVNYLCKIDGNLDAKLYYNILDENFMEMLQYYEFDASDIIFQQDNDLKYSTAILTKQWFGNNNIEVLS' A
#
# COMPACT_ATOMS: atom_id res chain seq x y z
N GLY A 1 -3.95 18.86 -4.89
CA GLY A 1 -2.62 18.63 -5.46
C GLY A 1 -2.74 17.60 -6.55
N VAL A 2 -1.73 17.50 -7.43
CA VAL A 2 -1.61 16.36 -8.35
C VAL A 2 -0.98 15.24 -7.55
N ASN A 3 -1.76 14.20 -7.26
CA ASN A 3 -1.30 13.03 -6.51
C ASN A 3 -0.89 11.93 -7.50
N TYR A 4 0.04 11.05 -7.08
CA TYR A 4 0.37 9.84 -7.83
C TYR A 4 -0.89 8.97 -7.98
N LEU A 5 -1.27 8.65 -9.22
CA LEU A 5 -2.53 7.98 -9.52
C LEU A 5 -2.26 6.71 -10.33
N CYS A 6 -2.59 5.57 -9.76
CA CYS A 6 -2.48 4.27 -10.43
C CYS A 6 -3.87 3.79 -10.86
N LYS A 7 -3.99 3.33 -12.11
CA LYS A 7 -5.20 2.68 -12.61
C LYS A 7 -5.17 1.21 -12.22
N ILE A 8 -6.22 0.74 -11.55
CA ILE A 8 -6.40 -0.66 -11.20
C ILE A 8 -7.42 -1.27 -12.18
N ASP A 9 -6.99 -2.31 -12.90
CA ASP A 9 -7.86 -3.02 -13.85
C ASP A 9 -8.39 -4.31 -13.22
N GLY A 10 -9.71 -4.36 -12.98
CA GLY A 10 -10.40 -5.52 -12.41
C GLY A 10 -10.90 -5.31 -10.98
N ASN A 11 -11.38 -6.38 -10.36
CA ASN A 11 -11.80 -6.36 -8.95
C ASN A 11 -10.58 -6.41 -8.03
N LEU A 12 -10.58 -5.60 -6.98
CA LEU A 12 -9.52 -5.59 -6.00
C LEU A 12 -9.52 -6.89 -5.18
N ASP A 13 -8.57 -7.78 -5.47
CA ASP A 13 -8.30 -8.97 -4.67
C ASP A 13 -7.02 -8.81 -3.84
N ALA A 14 -6.75 -9.80 -2.98
CA ALA A 14 -5.61 -9.76 -2.06
C ALA A 14 -4.26 -9.66 -2.76
N LYS A 15 -4.11 -10.34 -3.90
CA LYS A 15 -2.86 -10.39 -4.65
C LYS A 15 -2.65 -9.08 -5.43
N LEU A 16 -3.70 -8.58 -6.06
CA LEU A 16 -3.67 -7.30 -6.74
C LEU A 16 -3.36 -6.15 -5.77
N TYR A 17 -3.97 -6.17 -4.57
CA TYR A 17 -3.67 -5.18 -3.55
C TYR A 17 -2.22 -5.25 -3.06
N TYR A 18 -1.69 -6.46 -2.84
CA TYR A 18 -0.27 -6.64 -2.52
C TYR A 18 0.63 -6.03 -3.59
N ASN A 19 0.36 -6.32 -4.86
CA ASN A 19 1.18 -5.79 -5.97
C ASN A 19 1.13 -4.26 -6.05
N ILE A 20 -0.03 -3.64 -5.77
CA ILE A 20 -0.16 -2.17 -5.72
C ILE A 20 0.74 -1.59 -4.62
N LEU A 21 0.82 -2.24 -3.46
CA LEU A 21 1.71 -1.80 -2.38
C LEU A 21 3.19 -1.99 -2.77
N ASP A 22 3.53 -3.16 -3.31
CA ASP A 22 4.91 -3.53 -3.61
C ASP A 22 5.51 -2.71 -4.78
N GLU A 23 4.70 -2.42 -5.80
CA GLU A 23 5.14 -1.70 -6.99
C GLU A 23 4.80 -0.21 -6.89
N ASN A 24 3.51 0.14 -6.94
CA ASN A 24 3.09 1.53 -7.13
C ASN A 24 3.35 2.41 -5.91
N PHE A 25 3.12 1.88 -4.71
CA PHE A 25 3.34 2.66 -3.49
C PHE A 25 4.84 2.86 -3.22
N MET A 26 5.67 1.84 -3.41
CA MET A 26 7.13 1.98 -3.27
C MET A 26 7.73 2.92 -4.33
N GLU A 27 7.26 2.84 -5.58
CA GLU A 27 7.66 3.78 -6.64
C GLU A 27 7.24 5.21 -6.30
N MET A 28 6.04 5.39 -5.73
CA MET A 28 5.56 6.70 -5.27
C MET A 28 6.43 7.27 -4.15
N LEU A 29 6.82 6.47 -3.15
CA LEU A 29 7.76 6.90 -2.11
C LEU A 29 9.08 7.35 -2.72
N GLN A 30 9.63 6.57 -3.66
CA GLN A 30 10.86 6.93 -4.37
C GLN A 30 10.70 8.23 -5.18
N TYR A 31 9.59 8.41 -5.88
CA TYR A 31 9.32 9.60 -6.68
C TYR A 31 9.29 10.88 -5.85
N TYR A 32 8.75 10.81 -4.63
CA TYR A 32 8.72 11.94 -3.70
C TYR A 32 9.93 12.00 -2.76
N GLU A 33 10.91 11.10 -2.93
CA GLU A 33 12.10 10.98 -2.08
C GLU A 33 11.76 10.77 -0.59
N PHE A 34 10.68 10.03 -0.31
CA PHE A 34 10.29 9.65 1.05
C PHE A 34 10.87 8.31 1.47
N ASP A 35 11.28 8.24 2.73
CA ASP A 35 11.59 6.97 3.40
C ASP A 35 10.31 6.39 4.02
N ALA A 36 10.21 5.05 4.01
CA ALA A 36 9.11 4.31 4.62
C ALA A 36 8.92 4.62 6.12
N SER A 37 10.01 4.96 6.83
CA SER A 37 9.99 5.29 8.25
C SER A 37 9.50 6.71 8.56
N ASP A 38 9.44 7.58 7.56
CA ASP A 38 9.02 8.99 7.71
C ASP A 38 7.53 9.22 7.38
N ILE A 39 6.80 8.16 6.98
CA ILE A 39 5.42 8.25 6.51
C ILE A 39 4.47 7.40 7.34
N ILE A 40 3.22 7.85 7.41
CA ILE A 40 2.10 7.07 7.96
C ILE A 40 1.15 6.76 6.80
N PHE A 41 0.97 5.47 6.50
CA PHE A 41 0.07 5.00 5.47
C PHE A 41 -1.37 4.94 5.97
N GLN A 42 -2.32 5.53 5.24
CA GLN A 42 -3.74 5.52 5.61
C GLN A 42 -4.56 4.72 4.58
N GLN A 43 -5.40 3.80 5.06
CA GLN A 43 -6.33 3.01 4.26
C GLN A 43 -7.64 2.75 5.00
N ASP A 44 -8.71 2.42 4.29
CA ASP A 44 -9.98 2.01 4.90
C ASP A 44 -9.89 0.59 5.51
N ASN A 45 -10.64 0.34 6.58
CA ASN A 45 -10.66 -0.94 7.29
C ASN A 45 -11.40 -2.09 6.57
N ASP A 46 -11.95 -1.86 5.38
CA ASP A 46 -12.80 -2.82 4.65
C ASP A 46 -12.03 -3.89 3.85
N LEU A 47 -10.81 -4.23 4.28
CA LEU A 47 -10.05 -5.31 3.65
C LEU A 47 -10.66 -6.68 3.99
N LYS A 48 -10.87 -7.51 2.96
CA LYS A 48 -11.28 -8.92 3.13
C LYS A 48 -10.22 -9.69 3.93
N TYR A 49 -10.64 -10.73 4.65
CA TYR A 49 -9.78 -11.51 5.57
C TYR A 49 -8.42 -11.92 4.98
N SER A 50 -8.40 -12.48 3.76
CA SER A 50 -7.16 -12.89 3.09
C SER A 50 -6.27 -11.71 2.66
N THR A 51 -6.88 -10.62 2.18
CA THR A 51 -6.16 -9.37 1.87
C THR A 51 -5.54 -8.78 3.14
N ALA A 52 -6.31 -8.71 4.23
CA ALA A 52 -5.85 -8.14 5.49
C ALA A 52 -4.60 -8.85 6.06
N ILE A 53 -4.49 -10.18 5.92
CA ILE A 53 -3.31 -10.93 6.39
C ILE A 53 -2.08 -10.59 5.55
N LEU A 54 -2.17 -10.70 4.22
CA LEU A 54 -1.03 -10.44 3.34
C LEU A 54 -0.57 -8.99 3.43
N THR A 55 -1.52 -8.05 3.51
CA THR A 55 -1.26 -6.62 3.70
C THR A 55 -0.54 -6.33 5.02
N LYS A 56 -1.00 -6.91 6.13
CA LYS A 56 -0.34 -6.73 7.44
C LYS A 56 1.10 -7.26 7.45
N GLN A 57 1.33 -8.41 6.81
CA GLN A 57 2.67 -8.96 6.66
C GLN A 57 3.56 -8.05 5.82
N TRP A 58 3.04 -7.53 4.71
CA TRP A 58 3.77 -6.62 3.85
C TRP A 58 4.18 -5.33 4.58
N PHE A 59 3.26 -4.71 5.34
CA PHE A 59 3.59 -3.51 6.13
C PHE A 59 4.67 -3.77 7.17
N GLY A 60 4.59 -4.89 7.89
CA GLY A 60 5.61 -5.27 8.86
C GLY A 60 6.98 -5.53 8.22
N ASN A 61 7.02 -6.17 7.06
CA ASN A 61 8.28 -6.44 6.34
C ASN A 61 8.93 -5.17 5.79
N ASN A 62 8.13 -4.16 5.45
CA ASN A 62 8.59 -2.90 4.86
C ASN A 62 8.68 -1.75 5.87
N ASN A 63 8.47 -2.02 7.17
CA ASN A 63 8.48 -1.02 8.26
C ASN A 63 7.52 0.16 8.01
N ILE A 64 6.36 -0.11 7.44
CA ILE A 64 5.35 0.93 7.16
C ILE A 64 4.43 1.08 8.37
N GLU A 65 4.37 2.28 8.93
CA GLU A 65 3.35 2.63 9.92
C GLU A 65 1.99 2.80 9.24
N VAL A 66 0.94 2.23 9.82
CA VAL A 66 -0.41 2.23 9.22
C VAL A 66 -1.43 2.81 10.17
N LEU A 67 -2.18 3.80 9.69
CA LEU A 67 -3.41 4.28 10.29
C LEU A 67 -4.59 3.57 9.61
N SER A 68 -5.16 2.58 10.29
CA SER A 68 -6.31 1.78 9.82
C SER A 68 -7.49 1.92 10.76
#